data_AF-A0A520HC83-F1
#
_entry.id   AF-A0A520HC83-F1
#
_cell.length_a   1.000
_cell.length_b   1.000
_cell.length_c   1.000
_cell.angle_alpha   90.00
_cell.angle_beta   90.00
_cell.angle_gamma   90.00
#
_symmetry.space_group_name_H-M   'P 1'
#
loop_
_entity.id
_entity.type
_entity.pdbx_description
1 polymer ?
#
loop_
_entity_poly.entity_id
_entity_poly.type
_entity_poly.pdbx_seq_one_letter_code
_entity_poly.pdbx_strand_id
1 'polypeptide(L)'
;VNQKGRSIIGYDEILEGGLAPNATVMSWQGTQGGIAAAKQKHDVIMMPLTDGMYLDFVQGRSDQEPLTIAGGDGRIEHVYRYDPTPKQLNPELQKHIVGVQAGIWGEYTPTTAKVEYMLLPRLLAVSEVAWTLPIHKNFKDFNEVRLPQHLAQLDKTSASYRVPNPIGAKDTTINVMGAIKINWLVPVKGGRIYYTIDGREPDATTNLYAGELSVSVPAGEMREVKSVVITPSGKKSSILTTTLVNRSAINAVAHPVNAKKGGLQFFYVPGKFQSVTEIDTLDATKAGVSDSITIIKPVIDSLNFAFVFKGYIYIPEPAAYEFSLESDDGSRLYLDDELIINNDGEHYSWERAAAVTLKPGFHKIRLAYFNVMRHSRLNLTMKVNGKKSN
;
A
#
# COMPACT_ATOMS: atom_id res chain seq x y z
N VAL A 1 39.36 -14.87 10.72
CA VAL A 1 38.12 -15.25 11.44
C VAL A 1 38.06 -16.76 11.73
N ASN A 2 38.18 -17.62 10.72
CA ASN A 2 38.03 -19.08 10.91
C ASN A 2 39.08 -19.72 11.84
N GLN A 3 40.33 -19.25 11.84
CA GLN A 3 41.38 -19.71 12.80
C GLN A 3 40.99 -19.52 14.28
N LYS A 4 39.98 -18.69 14.58
CA LYS A 4 39.44 -18.48 15.93
C LYS A 4 38.12 -19.24 16.19
N GLY A 5 37.77 -20.22 15.35
CA GLY A 5 36.53 -21.01 15.49
C GLY A 5 35.24 -20.21 15.23
N ARG A 6 35.30 -19.18 14.38
CA ARG A 6 34.17 -18.31 14.02
C ARG A 6 33.89 -18.37 12.52
N SER A 7 32.64 -18.13 12.14
CA SER A 7 32.19 -17.99 10.74
C SER A 7 31.82 -16.54 10.44
N ILE A 8 31.83 -16.14 9.17
CA ILE A 8 31.46 -14.79 8.74
C ILE A 8 30.06 -14.78 8.14
N ILE A 9 29.34 -13.69 8.38
CA ILE A 9 28.13 -13.32 7.65
C ILE A 9 28.46 -12.00 6.96
N GLY A 10 28.12 -11.86 5.68
CA GLY A 10 28.24 -10.59 4.96
C GLY A 10 27.03 -10.34 4.09
N TYR A 11 26.73 -9.08 3.83
CA TYR A 11 25.68 -8.68 2.88
C TYR A 11 25.99 -9.19 1.47
N ASP A 12 24.97 -9.33 0.63
CA ASP A 12 25.07 -9.94 -0.70
C ASP A 12 26.11 -9.29 -1.64
N GLU A 13 26.59 -8.08 -1.36
CA GLU A 13 27.74 -7.48 -2.05
C GLU A 13 29.01 -8.32 -1.97
N ILE A 14 29.18 -9.17 -0.95
CA ILE A 14 30.37 -10.05 -0.87
C ILE A 14 30.39 -11.13 -1.97
N LEU A 15 29.33 -11.24 -2.77
CA LEU A 15 29.33 -12.02 -4.02
C LEU A 15 30.28 -11.41 -5.06
N GLU A 16 30.51 -10.09 -5.03
CA GLU A 16 31.41 -9.40 -5.93
C GLU A 16 32.86 -9.83 -5.71
N GLY A 17 33.55 -10.28 -6.77
CA GLY A 17 34.92 -10.78 -6.69
C GLY A 17 35.07 -12.23 -6.21
N GLY A 18 33.96 -12.91 -5.90
CA GLY A 18 33.92 -14.32 -5.51
C GLY A 18 33.83 -14.54 -4.00
N LEU A 19 32.99 -15.50 -3.60
CA LEU A 19 32.72 -15.80 -2.18
C LEU A 19 33.90 -16.50 -1.51
N ALA A 20 34.18 -16.10 -0.27
CA ALA A 20 35.08 -16.86 0.60
C ALA A 20 34.45 -18.24 0.91
N PRO A 21 35.20 -19.36 0.90
CA PRO A 21 34.66 -20.75 0.88
C PRO A 21 33.72 -21.17 2.03
N ASN A 22 33.53 -20.35 3.06
CA ASN A 22 32.67 -20.61 4.24
C ASN A 22 31.83 -19.39 4.65
N ALA A 23 31.62 -18.44 3.74
CA ALA A 23 30.81 -17.27 4.03
C ALA A 23 29.31 -17.61 4.04
N THR A 24 28.57 -17.11 5.02
CA THR A 24 27.11 -17.03 4.96
C THR A 24 26.71 -15.69 4.36
N VAL A 25 25.75 -15.69 3.43
CA VAL A 25 25.30 -14.47 2.74
C VAL A 25 23.99 -13.96 3.34
N MET A 26 23.93 -12.67 3.65
CA MET A 26 22.70 -11.99 4.04
C MET A 26 22.13 -11.22 2.84
N SER A 27 21.05 -11.74 2.25
CA SER A 27 20.44 -11.18 1.04
C SER A 27 19.55 -10.00 1.40
N TRP A 28 19.93 -8.78 1.01
CA TRP A 28 19.20 -7.57 1.36
C TRP A 28 18.70 -6.78 0.15
N GLN A 29 19.41 -6.80 -0.99
CA GLN A 29 19.01 -6.08 -2.22
C GLN A 29 17.78 -6.68 -2.94
N GLY A 30 17.15 -7.67 -2.30
CA GLY A 30 16.08 -8.51 -2.81
C GLY A 30 16.41 -9.98 -2.52
N THR A 31 15.77 -10.88 -3.26
CA THR A 31 15.96 -12.34 -3.11
C THR A 31 17.07 -12.91 -4.01
N GLN A 32 17.56 -12.10 -4.95
CA GLN A 32 18.46 -12.54 -6.02
C GLN A 32 19.86 -12.90 -5.53
N GLY A 33 20.42 -12.11 -4.61
CA GLY A 33 21.71 -12.41 -3.97
C GLY A 33 21.67 -13.75 -3.22
N GLY A 34 20.62 -13.98 -2.45
CA GLY A 34 20.40 -15.23 -1.73
C GLY A 34 20.25 -16.44 -2.66
N ILE A 35 19.50 -16.32 -3.76
CA ILE A 35 19.39 -17.39 -4.77
C ILE A 35 20.75 -17.70 -5.39
N ALA A 36 21.54 -16.67 -5.71
CA ALA A 36 22.88 -16.85 -6.29
C ALA A 36 23.85 -17.53 -5.31
N ALA A 37 23.85 -17.13 -4.03
CA ALA A 37 24.66 -17.73 -2.97
C ALA A 37 24.27 -19.20 -2.71
N ALA A 38 22.97 -19.49 -2.60
CA ALA A 38 22.47 -20.85 -2.39
C ALA A 38 22.86 -21.79 -3.54
N LYS A 39 22.82 -21.32 -4.80
CA LYS A 39 23.29 -22.09 -5.98
C LYS A 39 24.78 -22.42 -5.93
N GLN A 40 25.57 -21.60 -5.23
CA GLN A 40 26.98 -21.87 -4.93
C GLN A 40 27.18 -22.70 -3.65
N LYS A 41 26.09 -23.20 -3.04
CA LYS A 41 26.07 -23.99 -1.80
C LYS A 41 26.57 -23.23 -0.56
N HIS A 42 26.44 -21.91 -0.56
CA HIS A 42 26.64 -21.08 0.61
C HIS A 42 25.33 -20.93 1.38
N ASP A 43 25.42 -20.91 2.71
CA ASP A 43 24.27 -20.64 3.57
C ASP A 43 23.81 -19.19 3.43
N VAL A 44 22.50 -18.97 3.59
CA VAL A 44 21.83 -17.72 3.33
C VAL A 44 20.89 -17.35 4.46
N ILE A 45 20.95 -16.09 4.89
CA ILE A 45 19.95 -15.44 5.73
C ILE A 45 19.20 -14.45 4.84
N MET A 46 17.88 -14.61 4.74
CA MET A 46 17.04 -13.72 3.94
C MET A 46 16.65 -12.48 4.76
N MET A 47 16.92 -11.29 4.24
CA MET A 47 16.47 -10.01 4.77
C MET A 47 16.17 -9.03 3.61
N PRO A 48 15.38 -9.41 2.58
CA PRO A 48 15.19 -8.56 1.40
C PRO A 48 14.46 -7.25 1.73
N LEU A 49 14.97 -6.12 1.22
CA LEU A 49 14.27 -4.83 1.32
C LEU A 49 12.90 -4.85 0.64
N THR A 50 12.74 -5.70 -0.38
CA THR A 50 11.56 -5.72 -1.25
C THR A 50 10.36 -6.46 -0.68
N ASP A 51 10.54 -7.28 0.36
CA ASP A 51 9.54 -8.24 0.81
C ASP A 51 9.20 -8.09 2.30
N GLY A 52 9.17 -6.84 2.77
CA GLY A 52 8.69 -6.49 4.12
C GLY A 52 9.66 -6.81 5.26
N MET A 53 10.93 -7.17 4.97
CA MET A 53 11.94 -7.42 6.00
C MET A 53 12.69 -6.17 6.45
N TYR A 54 12.37 -4.99 5.92
CA TYR A 54 12.90 -3.70 6.38
C TYR A 54 11.80 -2.97 7.17
N LEU A 55 11.92 -2.99 8.50
CA LEU A 55 10.90 -2.48 9.42
C LEU A 55 11.04 -0.98 9.71
N ASP A 56 12.06 -0.33 9.18
CA ASP A 56 12.22 1.12 9.13
C ASP A 56 11.36 1.78 8.03
N PHE A 57 10.79 0.99 7.10
CA PHE A 57 9.80 1.46 6.15
C PHE A 57 8.43 1.74 6.79
N VAL A 58 7.68 2.64 6.13
CA VAL A 58 6.33 3.04 6.53
C VAL A 58 5.41 1.82 6.70
N GLN A 59 4.45 1.91 7.61
CA GLN A 59 3.50 0.82 7.92
C GLN A 59 2.03 1.24 7.78
N GLY A 60 1.80 2.36 7.12
CA GLY A 60 0.51 2.98 6.84
C GLY A 60 0.67 4.02 5.73
N ARG A 61 -0.34 4.87 5.53
CA ARG A 61 -0.22 6.01 4.61
C ARG A 61 0.74 7.03 5.21
N SER A 62 1.69 7.55 4.42
CA SER A 62 2.82 8.34 4.95
C SER A 62 2.41 9.60 5.70
N ASP A 63 1.33 10.25 5.28
CA ASP A 63 0.75 11.45 5.92
C ASP A 63 0.07 11.14 7.27
N GLN A 64 -0.16 9.86 7.59
CA GLN A 64 -0.74 9.38 8.84
C GLN A 64 0.28 8.67 9.75
N GLU A 65 1.55 8.62 9.36
CA GLU A 65 2.61 7.91 10.07
C GLU A 65 3.74 8.88 10.45
N PRO A 66 4.48 8.63 11.55
CA PRO A 66 5.66 9.45 11.84
C PRO A 66 6.73 9.20 10.78
N LEU A 67 7.50 10.23 10.41
CA LEU A 67 8.53 10.19 9.37
C LEU A 67 9.36 8.89 9.37
N THR A 68 9.55 8.33 8.18
CA THR A 68 10.34 7.12 7.91
C THR A 68 11.25 7.34 6.72
N ILE A 69 12.16 6.38 6.47
CA ILE A 69 12.90 6.36 5.22
C ILE A 69 11.96 6.14 4.04
N ALA A 70 12.39 6.61 2.87
CA ALA A 70 11.63 6.52 1.64
C ALA A 70 11.75 5.22 0.86
N GLY A 71 10.68 4.89 0.11
CA GLY A 71 10.72 3.91 -0.98
C GLY A 71 10.32 2.49 -0.62
N GLY A 72 9.73 2.23 0.55
CA GLY A 72 9.37 0.87 0.95
C GLY A 72 8.02 0.72 1.64
N ASP A 73 7.53 -0.53 1.65
CA ASP A 73 6.26 -0.94 2.25
C ASP A 73 6.50 -1.93 3.39
N GLY A 74 6.35 -1.44 4.61
CA GLY A 74 6.47 -2.22 5.82
C GLY A 74 5.12 -2.60 6.43
N ARG A 75 3.99 -2.59 5.70
CA ARG A 75 2.70 -3.02 6.26
C ARG A 75 2.76 -4.46 6.75
N ILE A 76 2.14 -4.73 7.91
CA ILE A 76 2.22 -6.06 8.56
C ILE A 76 1.73 -7.21 7.68
N GLU A 77 0.76 -6.98 6.80
CA GLU A 77 0.30 -7.98 5.84
C GLU A 77 1.38 -8.34 4.82
N HIS A 78 2.16 -7.35 4.35
CA HIS A 78 3.26 -7.57 3.43
C HIS A 78 4.34 -8.42 4.10
N VAL A 79 4.74 -8.05 5.32
CA VAL A 79 5.68 -8.82 6.17
C VAL A 79 5.18 -10.26 6.35
N TYR A 80 3.92 -10.43 6.76
CA TYR A 80 3.35 -11.75 7.04
C TYR A 80 3.32 -12.63 5.80
N ARG A 81 3.09 -12.09 4.60
CA ARG A 81 2.96 -12.88 3.37
C ARG A 81 4.30 -13.41 2.85
N TYR A 82 5.42 -12.84 3.27
CA TYR A 82 6.75 -13.24 2.80
C TYR A 82 7.03 -14.74 3.05
N ASP A 83 7.58 -15.41 2.05
CA ASP A 83 8.11 -16.77 2.13
C ASP A 83 9.62 -16.69 1.90
N PRO A 84 10.46 -16.96 2.92
CA PRO A 84 11.90 -16.82 2.81
C PRO A 84 12.53 -17.90 1.94
N THR A 85 11.77 -18.92 1.50
CA THR A 85 12.29 -20.03 0.69
C THR A 85 11.90 -19.84 -0.78
N PRO A 86 12.81 -19.37 -1.66
CA PRO A 86 12.46 -19.07 -3.04
C PRO A 86 12.08 -20.34 -3.81
N LYS A 87 10.98 -20.27 -4.56
CA LYS A 87 10.47 -21.39 -5.38
C LYS A 87 11.38 -21.73 -6.57
N GLN A 88 12.30 -20.83 -6.92
CA GLN A 88 13.30 -21.00 -7.97
C GLN A 88 14.43 -21.97 -7.55
N LEU A 89 14.57 -22.26 -6.25
CA LEU A 89 15.53 -23.23 -5.74
C LEU A 89 14.87 -24.61 -5.64
N ASN A 90 15.61 -25.65 -6.03
CA ASN A 90 15.17 -27.03 -5.81
C ASN A 90 15.30 -27.41 -4.31
N PRO A 91 14.70 -28.52 -3.85
CA PRO A 91 14.71 -28.91 -2.44
C PRO A 91 16.10 -29.11 -1.82
N GLU A 92 17.13 -29.41 -2.62
CA GLU A 92 18.50 -29.53 -2.12
C GLU A 92 19.10 -28.15 -1.81
N LEU A 93 18.94 -27.19 -2.73
CA LEU A 93 19.45 -25.83 -2.56
C LEU A 93 18.66 -25.03 -1.54
N GLN A 94 17.37 -25.33 -1.35
CA GLN A 94 16.55 -24.70 -0.31
C GLN A 94 17.09 -24.94 1.10
N LYS A 95 17.83 -26.02 1.34
CA LYS A 95 18.47 -26.31 2.65
C LYS A 95 19.53 -25.28 3.04
N HIS A 96 20.07 -24.55 2.07
CA HIS A 96 21.01 -23.47 2.32
C HIS A 96 20.33 -22.17 2.76
N ILE A 97 19.00 -22.08 2.70
CA ILE A 97 18.28 -20.97 3.33
C ILE A 97 18.14 -21.30 4.81
N VAL A 98 19.09 -20.80 5.62
CA VAL A 98 19.21 -21.17 7.03
C VAL A 98 18.49 -20.23 7.99
N GLY A 99 17.98 -19.09 7.48
CA GLY A 99 17.23 -18.17 8.31
C GLY A 99 16.59 -17.01 7.57
N VAL A 100 15.76 -16.28 8.32
CA VAL A 100 15.16 -15.02 7.92
C VAL A 100 15.39 -14.01 9.06
N GLN A 101 15.65 -12.76 8.69
CA GLN A 101 15.82 -11.66 9.63
C GLN A 101 15.05 -10.45 9.10
N ALA A 102 14.61 -9.59 10.00
CA ALA A 102 14.15 -8.25 9.64
C ALA A 102 15.11 -7.19 10.19
N GLY A 103 15.40 -6.17 9.38
CA GLY A 103 16.25 -5.04 9.72
C GLY A 103 15.45 -3.85 10.27
N ILE A 104 16.09 -3.09 11.15
CA ILE A 104 15.62 -1.76 11.59
C ILE A 104 16.83 -0.81 11.54
N TRP A 105 16.77 0.16 10.64
CA TRP A 105 17.84 1.12 10.42
C TRP A 105 17.56 2.43 11.17
N GLY A 106 18.61 3.06 11.68
CA GLY A 106 18.54 4.10 12.72
C GLY A 106 18.27 5.52 12.23
N GLU A 107 18.26 5.75 10.91
CA GLU A 107 18.27 7.07 10.26
C GLU A 107 17.07 7.93 10.67
N TYR A 108 15.89 7.31 10.78
CA TYR A 108 14.62 7.98 11.11
C TYR A 108 13.98 7.43 12.40
N THR A 109 14.76 6.78 13.25
CA THR A 109 14.30 6.21 14.53
C THR A 109 15.15 6.70 15.70
N PRO A 110 15.12 8.02 16.01
CA PRO A 110 16.05 8.63 16.98
C PRO A 110 15.77 8.26 18.45
N THR A 111 14.63 7.61 18.74
CA THR A 111 14.22 7.26 20.11
C THR A 111 13.81 5.79 20.20
N THR A 112 13.97 5.20 21.38
CA THR A 112 13.49 3.84 21.67
C THR A 112 11.99 3.70 21.41
N ALA A 113 11.19 4.71 21.74
CA ALA A 113 9.76 4.71 21.47
C ALA A 113 9.44 4.62 19.97
N LYS A 114 10.19 5.33 19.11
CA LYS A 114 10.03 5.22 17.66
C LYS A 114 10.50 3.86 17.15
N VAL A 115 11.61 3.31 17.66
CA VAL A 115 12.05 1.95 17.33
C VAL A 115 10.97 0.92 17.68
N GLU A 116 10.41 0.99 18.89
CA GLU A 116 9.30 0.12 19.32
C GLU A 116 8.06 0.28 18.44
N TYR A 117 7.70 1.50 18.06
CA TYR A 117 6.58 1.79 17.17
C TYR A 117 6.78 1.16 15.78
N MET A 118 8.01 1.22 15.26
CA MET A 118 8.35 0.61 13.99
C MET A 118 8.41 -0.92 14.09
N LEU A 119 8.92 -1.49 15.18
CA LEU A 119 9.01 -2.94 15.33
C LEU A 119 7.67 -3.59 15.66
N LEU A 120 6.85 -3.00 16.53
CA LEU A 120 5.67 -3.64 17.10
C LEU A 120 4.38 -3.11 16.46
N PRO A 121 3.49 -4.00 15.98
CA PRO A 121 3.49 -5.45 16.16
C PRO A 121 4.14 -6.25 15.02
N ARG A 122 4.79 -5.62 14.04
CA ARG A 122 5.32 -6.28 12.83
C ARG A 122 6.30 -7.42 13.13
N LEU A 123 7.06 -7.31 14.22
CA LEU A 123 7.95 -8.37 14.68
C LEU A 123 7.20 -9.69 14.98
N LEU A 124 5.92 -9.64 15.35
CA LEU A 124 5.10 -10.85 15.51
C LEU A 124 4.83 -11.55 14.16
N ALA A 125 4.68 -10.78 13.08
CA ALA A 125 4.57 -11.33 11.74
C ALA A 125 5.91 -11.91 11.26
N VAL A 126 7.04 -11.25 11.56
CA VAL A 126 8.38 -11.79 11.30
C VAL A 126 8.59 -13.13 12.03
N SER A 127 8.17 -13.22 13.30
CA SER A 127 8.24 -14.47 14.07
C SER A 127 7.41 -15.59 13.45
N GLU A 128 6.21 -15.29 12.92
CA GLU A 128 5.42 -16.28 12.18
C GLU A 128 6.14 -16.72 10.91
N VAL A 129 6.71 -15.80 10.14
CA VAL A 129 7.48 -16.12 8.92
C VAL A 129 8.68 -17.01 9.22
N ALA A 130 9.36 -16.77 10.35
CA ALA A 130 10.52 -17.55 10.77
C ALA A 130 10.18 -18.95 11.31
N TRP A 131 8.97 -19.15 11.85
CA TRP A 131 8.64 -20.34 12.63
C TRP A 131 7.58 -21.25 11.99
N THR A 132 6.59 -20.66 11.32
CA THR A 132 5.41 -21.39 10.82
C THR A 132 5.61 -21.82 9.37
N LEU A 133 5.39 -23.11 9.09
CA LEU A 133 5.44 -23.64 7.72
C LEU A 133 4.44 -22.89 6.81
N PRO A 134 4.80 -22.57 5.54
CA PRO A 134 3.95 -21.80 4.65
C PRO A 134 2.52 -22.35 4.49
N ILE A 135 2.35 -23.67 4.49
CA ILE A 135 1.05 -24.35 4.37
C ILE A 135 0.10 -24.10 5.56
N HIS A 136 0.63 -23.62 6.69
CA HIS A 136 -0.14 -23.32 7.90
C HIS A 136 -0.34 -21.82 8.11
N LYS A 137 0.27 -20.98 7.27
CA LYS A 137 0.08 -19.53 7.37
C LYS A 137 -1.34 -19.16 6.96
N ASN A 138 -1.97 -18.35 7.79
CA ASN A 138 -3.31 -17.82 7.58
C ASN A 138 -3.37 -16.39 8.12
N PHE A 139 -3.30 -15.42 7.21
CA PHE A 139 -3.28 -14.01 7.61
C PHE A 139 -4.60 -13.58 8.27
N LYS A 140 -5.75 -14.13 7.86
CA LYS A 140 -7.04 -13.80 8.46
C LYS A 140 -7.08 -14.22 9.92
N ASP A 141 -6.68 -15.46 10.21
CA ASP A 141 -6.55 -15.96 11.60
C ASP A 141 -5.54 -15.13 12.41
N PHE A 142 -4.35 -14.90 11.84
CA PHE A 142 -3.32 -14.09 12.48
C PHE A 142 -3.85 -12.70 12.86
N ASN A 143 -4.45 -11.98 11.91
CA ASN A 143 -4.88 -10.60 12.08
C ASN A 143 -6.15 -10.45 12.93
N GLU A 144 -7.13 -11.35 12.78
CA GLU A 144 -8.43 -11.22 13.44
C GLU A 144 -8.52 -11.94 14.78
N VAL A 145 -7.68 -12.95 15.03
CA VAL A 145 -7.82 -13.84 16.21
C VAL A 145 -6.60 -13.75 17.13
N ARG A 146 -5.39 -14.03 16.63
CA ARG A 146 -4.19 -14.13 17.48
C ARG A 146 -3.55 -12.78 17.79
N LEU A 147 -3.36 -11.93 16.78
CA LEU A 147 -2.73 -10.61 16.93
C LEU A 147 -3.47 -9.72 17.95
N PRO A 148 -4.81 -9.64 17.99
CA PRO A 148 -5.51 -8.83 18.99
C PRO A 148 -5.24 -9.25 20.44
N GLN A 149 -4.94 -10.53 20.68
CA GLN A 149 -4.58 -11.03 22.01
C GLN A 149 -3.17 -10.61 22.40
N HIS A 150 -2.20 -10.73 21.49
CA HIS A 150 -0.83 -10.26 21.72
C HIS A 150 -0.78 -8.75 21.94
N LEU A 151 -1.53 -7.98 21.14
CA LEU A 151 -1.64 -6.53 21.30
C LEU A 151 -2.22 -6.15 22.67
N ALA A 152 -3.18 -6.91 23.20
CA ALA A 152 -3.70 -6.68 24.54
C ALA A 152 -2.69 -6.99 25.66
N GLN A 153 -1.70 -7.85 25.43
CA GLN A 153 -0.59 -8.03 26.37
C GLN A 153 0.41 -6.89 26.25
N LEU A 154 0.77 -6.49 25.02
CA LEU A 154 1.62 -5.32 24.78
C LEU A 154 1.02 -4.05 25.40
N ASP A 155 -0.31 -3.91 25.36
CA ASP A 155 -1.02 -2.76 25.92
C ASP A 155 -0.83 -2.58 27.43
N LYS A 156 -0.57 -3.67 28.17
CA LYS A 156 -0.27 -3.64 29.61
C LYS A 156 1.15 -3.20 29.93
N THR A 157 1.99 -3.02 28.91
CA THR A 157 3.38 -2.59 29.05
C THR A 157 3.54 -1.13 28.63
N SER A 158 4.73 -0.58 28.89
CA SER A 158 5.13 0.74 28.41
C SER A 158 5.54 0.78 26.93
N ALA A 159 5.51 -0.36 26.22
CA ALA A 159 5.96 -0.44 24.84
C ALA A 159 5.14 0.47 23.92
N SER A 160 5.82 1.26 23.09
CA SER A 160 5.23 2.23 22.17
C SER A 160 4.81 1.59 20.84
N TYR A 161 3.99 0.55 20.86
CA TYR A 161 3.58 -0.16 19.63
C TYR A 161 2.59 0.64 18.77
N ARG A 162 2.58 0.37 17.46
CA ARG A 162 1.56 0.91 16.56
C ARG A 162 0.21 0.22 16.77
N VAL A 163 -0.78 0.95 17.26
CA VAL A 163 -2.17 0.46 17.37
C VAL A 163 -2.76 0.36 15.95
N PRO A 164 -3.22 -0.81 15.48
CA PRO A 164 -3.85 -0.93 14.18
C PRO A 164 -5.19 -0.18 14.11
N ASN A 165 -5.58 0.26 12.92
CA ASN A 165 -6.93 0.77 12.63
C ASN A 165 -7.97 -0.38 12.71
N PRO A 166 -9.28 -0.09 12.73
CA PRO A 166 -10.30 -1.13 12.79
C PRO A 166 -10.15 -2.16 11.67
N ILE A 167 -10.24 -3.45 12.01
CA ILE A 167 -10.11 -4.51 11.01
C ILE A 167 -11.35 -4.48 10.12
N GLY A 168 -11.13 -4.47 8.80
CA GLY A 168 -12.17 -4.34 7.78
C GLY A 168 -12.42 -2.90 7.33
N ALA A 169 -11.90 -1.90 8.05
CA ALA A 169 -11.88 -0.53 7.56
C ALA A 169 -10.85 -0.34 6.44
N LYS A 170 -11.17 0.51 5.46
CA LYS A 170 -10.30 0.79 4.30
C LYS A 170 -10.21 2.28 4.06
N ASP A 171 -9.00 2.78 3.85
CA ASP A 171 -8.77 4.16 3.43
C ASP A 171 -9.01 4.29 1.92
N THR A 172 -10.28 4.39 1.53
CA THR A 172 -10.73 4.31 0.13
C THR A 172 -12.09 4.98 -0.07
N THR A 173 -12.51 5.13 -1.32
CA THR A 173 -13.87 5.55 -1.66
C THR A 173 -14.76 4.34 -1.95
N ILE A 174 -15.97 4.30 -1.39
CA ILE A 174 -16.96 3.24 -1.59
C ILE A 174 -18.24 3.88 -2.15
N ASN A 175 -18.67 3.45 -3.34
CA ASN A 175 -19.98 3.81 -3.87
C ASN A 175 -21.05 2.92 -3.25
N VAL A 176 -22.08 3.53 -2.66
CA VAL A 176 -23.16 2.87 -1.94
C VAL A 176 -24.49 3.16 -2.63
N MET A 177 -25.46 2.25 -2.47
CA MET A 177 -26.82 2.46 -2.95
C MET A 177 -27.72 2.86 -1.78
N GLY A 178 -27.70 4.15 -1.43
CA GLY A 178 -28.49 4.69 -0.32
C GLY A 178 -27.88 4.44 1.06
N ALA A 179 -27.51 3.20 1.40
CA ALA A 179 -26.89 2.91 2.68
C ALA A 179 -25.87 1.77 2.59
N ILE A 180 -24.96 1.72 3.56
CA ILE A 180 -24.01 0.62 3.75
C ILE A 180 -24.03 0.14 5.19
N LYS A 181 -23.88 -1.17 5.36
CA LYS A 181 -23.57 -1.80 6.64
C LYS A 181 -22.07 -2.01 6.75
N ILE A 182 -21.50 -1.49 7.82
CA ILE A 182 -20.09 -1.57 8.15
C ILE A 182 -19.93 -2.51 9.34
N ASN A 183 -19.09 -3.53 9.16
CA ASN A 183 -18.74 -4.52 10.16
C ASN A 183 -17.23 -4.47 10.41
N TRP A 184 -16.83 -3.74 11.45
CA TRP A 184 -15.45 -3.69 11.91
C TRP A 184 -15.21 -4.65 13.07
N LEU A 185 -13.99 -5.17 13.14
CA LEU A 185 -13.49 -5.86 14.33
C LEU A 185 -12.48 -4.97 15.05
N VAL A 186 -12.52 -5.03 16.39
CA VAL A 186 -11.56 -4.32 17.24
C VAL A 186 -10.20 -5.03 17.15
N PRO A 187 -9.12 -4.35 16.73
CA PRO A 187 -7.82 -4.98 16.51
C PRO A 187 -7.04 -5.25 17.80
N VAL A 188 -7.47 -4.69 18.94
CA VAL A 188 -6.84 -4.90 20.26
C VAL A 188 -7.90 -5.40 21.22
N LYS A 189 -7.72 -6.58 21.82
CA LYS A 189 -8.71 -7.12 22.76
C LYS A 189 -8.93 -6.14 23.92
N GLY A 190 -10.17 -5.73 24.16
CA GLY A 190 -10.55 -4.75 25.16
C GLY A 190 -10.50 -3.28 24.69
N GLY A 191 -9.95 -3.02 23.50
CA GLY A 191 -10.02 -1.71 22.87
C GLY A 191 -11.43 -1.35 22.42
N ARG A 192 -11.59 -0.09 22.01
CA ARG A 192 -12.86 0.47 21.51
C ARG A 192 -12.61 1.21 20.21
N ILE A 193 -13.58 1.15 19.31
CA ILE A 193 -13.57 1.94 18.07
C ILE A 193 -14.52 3.11 18.27
N TYR A 194 -14.01 4.31 18.02
CA TYR A 194 -14.79 5.55 18.00
C TYR A 194 -14.87 6.08 16.58
N TYR A 195 -15.99 6.68 16.21
CA TYR A 195 -16.22 7.10 14.83
C TYR A 195 -17.09 8.36 14.70
N THR A 196 -16.98 8.98 13.54
CA THR A 196 -17.83 10.07 13.04
C THR A 196 -18.26 9.73 11.61
N ILE A 197 -19.32 10.39 11.14
CA ILE A 197 -19.85 10.25 9.76
C ILE A 197 -19.98 11.60 9.04
N ASP A 198 -19.50 12.66 9.70
CA ASP A 198 -19.60 14.06 9.27
C ASP A 198 -18.22 14.67 8.94
N GLY A 199 -17.18 13.82 8.85
CA GLY A 199 -15.80 14.24 8.55
C GLY A 199 -15.03 14.84 9.72
N ARG A 200 -15.63 15.02 10.92
CA ARG A 200 -14.90 15.46 12.11
C ARG A 200 -13.96 14.36 12.61
N GLU A 201 -12.84 14.74 13.21
CA GLU A 201 -11.91 13.78 13.79
C GLU A 201 -12.55 13.04 14.99
N PRO A 202 -12.53 11.69 15.02
CA PRO A 202 -13.10 10.93 16.12
C PRO A 202 -12.16 10.92 17.34
N ASP A 203 -12.77 10.94 18.52
CA ASP A 203 -12.10 10.76 19.80
C ASP A 203 -12.98 10.00 20.81
N ALA A 204 -12.54 9.90 22.07
CA ALA A 204 -13.23 9.16 23.13
C ALA A 204 -14.63 9.71 23.50
N THR A 205 -14.99 10.90 23.02
CA THR A 205 -16.28 11.56 23.25
C THR A 205 -17.25 11.40 22.07
N THR A 206 -16.75 10.91 20.93
CA THR A 206 -17.56 10.66 19.73
C THR A 206 -18.30 9.32 19.80
N ASN A 207 -18.99 8.93 18.72
CA ASN A 207 -19.82 7.74 18.73
C ASN A 207 -18.99 6.48 18.97
N LEU A 208 -19.42 5.65 19.92
CA LEU A 208 -18.83 4.34 20.18
C LEU A 208 -19.41 3.30 19.20
N TYR A 209 -18.54 2.57 18.51
CA TYR A 209 -18.94 1.46 17.65
C TYR A 209 -19.42 0.27 18.48
N ALA A 210 -20.65 -0.20 18.22
CA ALA A 210 -21.32 -1.24 18.99
C ALA A 210 -21.43 -2.60 18.27
N GLY A 211 -20.68 -2.82 17.19
CA GLY A 211 -20.59 -4.12 16.50
C GLY A 211 -21.17 -4.14 15.08
N GLU A 212 -22.13 -3.27 14.76
CA GLU A 212 -22.61 -2.98 13.41
C GLU A 212 -22.84 -1.46 13.30
N LEU A 213 -22.52 -0.87 12.14
CA LEU A 213 -22.82 0.52 11.82
C LEU A 213 -23.55 0.60 10.49
N SER A 214 -24.74 1.21 10.47
CA SER A 214 -25.44 1.56 9.24
C SER A 214 -25.25 3.04 8.94
N VAL A 215 -24.71 3.36 7.75
CA VAL A 215 -24.54 4.75 7.31
C VAL A 215 -25.42 4.99 6.08
N SER A 216 -26.32 5.96 6.19
CA SER A 216 -27.14 6.44 5.07
C SER A 216 -26.42 7.56 4.33
N VAL A 217 -26.41 7.48 3.01
CA VAL A 217 -25.84 8.44 2.07
C VAL A 217 -26.92 8.71 1.02
N PRO A 218 -27.65 9.84 1.12
CA PRO A 218 -28.66 10.21 0.12
C PRO A 218 -28.09 10.31 -1.29
N ALA A 219 -28.94 10.15 -2.31
CA ALA A 219 -28.52 10.18 -3.71
C ALA A 219 -27.83 11.52 -4.06
N GLY A 220 -26.66 11.44 -4.69
CA GLY A 220 -25.83 12.60 -5.03
C GLY A 220 -24.97 13.13 -3.88
N GLU A 221 -25.07 12.56 -2.68
CA GLU A 221 -24.29 12.99 -1.51
C GLU A 221 -23.08 12.09 -1.23
N MET A 222 -22.23 12.58 -0.33
CA MET A 222 -21.13 11.84 0.26
C MET A 222 -21.12 11.92 1.79
N ARG A 223 -20.47 10.95 2.44
CA ARG A 223 -20.17 10.95 3.88
C ARG A 223 -18.72 10.51 4.09
N GLU A 224 -18.01 11.21 4.95
CA GLU A 224 -16.71 10.77 5.42
C GLU A 224 -16.89 10.04 6.75
N VAL A 225 -16.65 8.73 6.72
CA VAL A 225 -16.65 7.90 7.92
C VAL A 225 -15.23 7.84 8.44
N LYS A 226 -14.96 8.53 9.56
CA LYS A 226 -13.65 8.51 10.20
C LYS A 226 -13.68 7.61 11.44
N SER A 227 -12.60 6.88 11.69
CA SER A 227 -12.51 5.95 12.81
C SER A 227 -11.15 5.98 13.50
N VAL A 228 -11.16 5.76 14.82
CA VAL A 228 -9.96 5.61 15.66
C VAL A 228 -10.16 4.47 16.65
N VAL A 229 -9.10 3.69 16.88
CA VAL A 229 -9.06 2.69 17.95
C VAL A 229 -8.42 3.32 19.18
N ILE A 230 -9.05 3.18 20.34
CA ILE A 230 -8.48 3.55 21.63
C ILE A 230 -8.36 2.29 22.49
N THR A 231 -7.17 1.99 22.98
CA THR A 231 -6.87 0.79 23.77
C THR A 231 -7.17 1.02 25.26
N PRO A 232 -7.24 -0.04 26.09
CA PRO A 232 -7.41 0.12 27.54
C PRO A 232 -6.39 1.04 28.21
N SER A 233 -5.14 1.04 27.74
CA SER A 233 -4.08 1.95 28.24
C SER A 233 -4.16 3.37 27.67
N GLY A 234 -5.10 3.65 26.77
CA GLY A 234 -5.29 4.97 26.15
C GLY A 234 -4.46 5.23 24.89
N LYS A 235 -3.68 4.24 24.41
CA LYS A 235 -2.97 4.33 23.13
C LYS A 235 -3.99 4.40 21.97
N LYS A 236 -3.62 5.08 20.89
CA LYS A 236 -4.52 5.35 19.77
C LYS A 236 -3.93 4.89 18.44
N SER A 237 -4.79 4.42 17.53
CA SER A 237 -4.42 4.28 16.12
C SER A 237 -4.32 5.66 15.45
N SER A 238 -3.79 5.70 14.22
CA SER A 238 -4.08 6.82 13.32
C SER A 238 -5.59 6.89 13.02
N ILE A 239 -6.03 8.00 12.44
CA ILE A 239 -7.43 8.16 12.03
C ILE A 239 -7.56 7.62 10.61
N LEU A 240 -8.45 6.65 10.43
CA LEU A 240 -8.74 6.09 9.12
C LEU A 240 -10.02 6.72 8.57
N THR A 241 -9.96 7.20 7.33
CA THR A 241 -11.10 7.82 6.64
C THR A 241 -11.59 6.91 5.52
N THR A 242 -12.89 6.59 5.51
CA THR A 242 -13.55 5.95 4.38
C THR A 242 -14.54 6.94 3.78
N THR A 243 -14.40 7.25 2.50
CA THR A 243 -15.34 8.15 1.81
C THR A 243 -16.47 7.32 1.21
N LEU A 244 -17.69 7.48 1.72
CA LEU A 244 -18.88 6.90 1.14
C LEU A 244 -19.51 7.89 0.17
N VAL A 245 -19.91 7.43 -1.01
CA VAL A 245 -20.57 8.25 -2.03
C VAL A 245 -21.80 7.51 -2.54
N ASN A 246 -22.89 8.20 -2.82
CA ASN A 246 -24.06 7.59 -3.47
C ASN A 246 -24.25 8.25 -4.83
N ARG A 247 -23.45 7.80 -5.80
CA ARG A 247 -23.47 8.33 -7.17
C ARG A 247 -24.48 7.55 -8.00
N SER A 248 -25.25 8.29 -8.79
CA SER A 248 -26.05 7.72 -9.88
C SER A 248 -25.15 7.11 -10.95
N ALA A 249 -25.72 6.25 -11.79
CA ALA A 249 -25.01 5.72 -12.95
C ALA A 249 -24.60 6.86 -13.89
N ILE A 250 -23.31 6.92 -14.25
CA ILE A 250 -22.78 7.93 -15.17
C ILE A 250 -23.24 7.57 -16.59
N ASN A 251 -23.83 8.54 -17.30
CA ASN A 251 -24.22 8.39 -18.68
C ASN A 251 -23.00 8.54 -19.60
N ALA A 252 -22.91 7.73 -20.65
CA ALA A 252 -21.90 7.92 -21.68
C ALA A 252 -22.07 9.29 -22.38
N VAL A 253 -20.96 9.86 -22.80
CA VAL A 253 -20.91 11.06 -23.63
C VAL A 253 -21.16 10.72 -25.10
N ALA A 254 -21.43 11.75 -25.91
CA ALA A 254 -21.53 11.63 -27.35
C ALA A 254 -20.26 11.01 -27.96
N HIS A 255 -20.42 10.27 -29.05
CA HIS A 255 -19.31 9.61 -29.72
C HIS A 255 -18.21 10.64 -30.10
N PRO A 256 -16.98 10.49 -29.58
CA PRO A 256 -15.89 11.40 -29.89
C PRO A 256 -15.45 11.25 -31.35
N VAL A 257 -15.59 12.33 -32.14
CA VAL A 257 -15.38 12.37 -33.61
C VAL A 257 -14.01 11.82 -34.06
N ASN A 258 -12.98 11.91 -33.20
CA ASN A 258 -11.60 11.51 -33.53
C ASN A 258 -11.02 10.43 -32.59
N ALA A 259 -11.85 9.70 -31.84
CA ALA A 259 -11.33 8.67 -30.96
C ALA A 259 -10.73 7.50 -31.74
N LYS A 260 -9.50 7.14 -31.40
CA LYS A 260 -8.80 5.96 -31.90
C LYS A 260 -8.42 5.09 -30.71
N LYS A 261 -8.49 3.77 -30.90
CA LYS A 261 -7.98 2.81 -29.91
C LYS A 261 -6.49 3.12 -29.65
N GLY A 262 -6.11 3.20 -28.38
CA GLY A 262 -4.75 3.59 -27.97
C GLY A 262 -4.40 5.05 -28.22
N GLY A 263 -5.40 5.93 -28.37
CA GLY A 263 -5.23 7.37 -28.60
C GLY A 263 -5.28 8.21 -27.32
N LEU A 264 -4.88 7.66 -26.16
CA LEU A 264 -4.90 8.41 -24.91
C LEU A 264 -3.81 9.47 -24.93
N GLN A 265 -4.17 10.74 -24.79
CA GLN A 265 -3.20 11.82 -24.76
C GLN A 265 -2.45 11.83 -23.43
N PHE A 266 -1.15 12.04 -23.45
CA PHE A 266 -0.36 12.31 -22.26
C PHE A 266 0.32 13.68 -22.36
N PHE A 267 0.49 14.31 -21.20
CA PHE A 267 1.21 15.57 -21.00
C PHE A 267 2.21 15.34 -19.87
N TYR A 268 3.49 15.57 -20.12
CA TYR A 268 4.57 15.49 -19.14
C TYR A 268 4.99 16.89 -18.72
N VAL A 269 4.97 17.16 -17.42
CA VAL A 269 5.32 18.45 -16.83
C VAL A 269 6.43 18.24 -15.81
N PRO A 270 7.68 18.69 -16.06
CA PRO A 270 8.74 18.61 -15.07
C PRO A 270 8.51 19.66 -13.98
N GLY A 271 8.73 19.29 -12.72
CA GLY A 271 8.49 20.21 -11.60
C GLY A 271 8.21 19.47 -10.30
N LYS A 272 8.31 20.18 -9.19
CA LYS A 272 7.90 19.68 -7.88
C LYS A 272 6.47 20.15 -7.61
N PHE A 273 5.60 19.20 -7.26
CA PHE A 273 4.19 19.43 -6.97
C PHE A 273 3.88 18.85 -5.58
N GLN A 274 2.92 19.46 -4.87
CA GLN A 274 2.36 18.92 -3.63
C GLN A 274 0.95 18.38 -3.84
N SER A 275 0.28 18.82 -4.90
CA SER A 275 -1.04 18.36 -5.29
C SER A 275 -1.18 18.31 -6.81
N VAL A 276 -1.94 17.35 -7.31
CA VAL A 276 -2.28 17.30 -8.74
C VAL A 276 -3.07 18.52 -9.24
N THR A 277 -3.63 19.33 -8.34
CA THR A 277 -4.33 20.57 -8.73
C THR A 277 -3.39 21.68 -9.16
N GLU A 278 -2.10 21.57 -8.86
CA GLU A 278 -1.06 22.52 -9.27
C GLU A 278 -0.57 22.27 -10.70
N ILE A 279 -0.91 21.12 -11.30
CA ILE A 279 -0.41 20.73 -12.61
C ILE A 279 -1.22 21.44 -13.71
N ASP A 280 -0.58 22.36 -14.43
CA ASP A 280 -1.09 22.90 -15.69
C ASP A 280 -0.54 22.13 -16.88
N THR A 281 -1.42 21.62 -17.74
CA THR A 281 -1.01 20.95 -18.98
C THR A 281 -0.42 21.90 -20.02
N LEU A 282 -0.59 23.22 -19.88
CA LEU A 282 0.05 24.22 -20.73
C LEU A 282 1.56 24.30 -20.48
N ASP A 283 2.02 23.92 -19.28
CA ASP A 283 3.43 23.89 -18.91
C ASP A 283 4.13 22.58 -19.35
N ALA A 284 3.43 21.71 -20.09
CA ALA A 284 3.98 20.44 -20.52
C ALA A 284 5.13 20.62 -21.51
N THR A 285 6.30 20.09 -21.18
CA THR A 285 7.48 20.12 -22.06
C THR A 285 7.47 19.00 -23.09
N LYS A 286 6.70 17.94 -22.84
CA LYS A 286 6.50 16.80 -23.75
C LYS A 286 5.04 16.37 -23.73
N ALA A 287 4.50 16.01 -24.89
CA ALA A 287 3.16 15.48 -25.01
C ALA A 287 3.11 14.45 -26.15
N GLY A 288 2.11 13.58 -26.13
CA GLY A 288 1.94 12.57 -27.16
C GLY A 288 0.72 11.69 -26.92
N VAL A 289 0.75 10.50 -27.50
CA VAL A 289 -0.29 9.48 -27.31
C VAL A 289 0.30 8.21 -26.68
N SER A 290 -0.50 7.54 -25.87
CA SER A 290 -0.20 6.28 -25.21
C SER A 290 -1.37 5.33 -25.37
N ASP A 291 -1.09 4.03 -25.37
CA ASP A 291 -2.11 2.98 -25.35
C ASP A 291 -2.65 2.70 -23.93
N SER A 292 -1.96 3.20 -22.91
CA SER A 292 -2.20 2.88 -21.51
C SER A 292 -1.83 4.03 -20.57
N ILE A 293 -2.40 4.01 -19.35
CA ILE A 293 -2.01 4.91 -18.26
C ILE A 293 -0.88 4.24 -17.48
N THR A 294 0.35 4.66 -17.78
CA THR A 294 1.56 4.20 -17.08
C THR A 294 2.64 5.27 -17.16
N ILE A 295 3.67 5.14 -16.33
CA ILE A 295 4.84 6.00 -16.38
C ILE A 295 5.62 5.76 -17.68
N ILE A 296 5.70 6.78 -18.54
CA ILE A 296 6.39 6.71 -19.83
C ILE A 296 7.88 7.03 -19.62
N LYS A 297 8.67 6.05 -19.17
CA LYS A 297 10.09 6.25 -18.80
C LYS A 297 10.94 7.04 -19.81
N PRO A 298 10.85 6.83 -21.14
CA PRO A 298 11.68 7.55 -22.11
C PRO A 298 11.48 9.08 -22.14
N VAL A 299 10.35 9.59 -21.62
CA VAL A 299 10.08 11.04 -21.62
C VAL A 299 10.50 11.71 -20.31
N ILE A 300 10.88 10.97 -19.28
CA ILE A 300 11.26 11.53 -17.98
C ILE A 300 12.70 12.02 -18.02
N ASP A 301 12.90 13.28 -17.68
CA ASP A 301 14.21 13.96 -17.60
C ASP A 301 14.44 14.72 -16.29
N SER A 302 13.48 14.65 -15.35
CA SER A 302 13.54 15.26 -14.02
C SER A 302 13.19 14.23 -12.95
N LEU A 303 13.78 14.37 -11.76
CA LEU A 303 13.40 13.57 -10.59
C LEU A 303 11.98 13.90 -10.11
N ASN A 304 11.59 15.17 -10.20
CA ASN A 304 10.24 15.61 -9.87
C ASN A 304 9.50 15.92 -11.16
N PHE A 305 8.35 15.30 -11.36
CA PHE A 305 7.59 15.42 -12.58
C PHE A 305 6.11 15.10 -12.36
N ALA A 306 5.30 15.41 -13.35
CA ALA A 306 3.90 15.06 -13.41
C ALA A 306 3.52 14.50 -14.78
N PHE A 307 2.50 13.65 -14.76
CA PHE A 307 1.78 13.21 -15.95
C PHE A 307 0.30 13.57 -15.84
N VAL A 308 -0.26 14.08 -16.94
CA VAL A 308 -1.71 14.13 -17.12
C VAL A 308 -2.09 13.31 -18.33
N PHE A 309 -3.01 12.36 -18.15
CA PHE A 309 -3.60 11.56 -19.21
C PHE A 309 -5.01 12.05 -19.48
N LYS A 310 -5.39 12.20 -20.75
CA LYS A 310 -6.73 12.63 -21.19
C LYS A 310 -7.18 11.78 -22.38
N GLY A 311 -8.43 11.33 -22.37
CA GLY A 311 -9.02 10.65 -23.52
C GLY A 311 -10.37 10.05 -23.18
N TYR A 312 -10.65 8.88 -23.75
CA TYR A 312 -11.92 8.20 -23.57
C TYR A 312 -11.71 6.71 -23.35
N ILE A 313 -12.56 6.12 -22.51
CA ILE A 313 -12.75 4.67 -22.41
C ILE A 313 -14.10 4.30 -23.01
N TYR A 314 -14.20 3.09 -23.56
CA TYR A 314 -15.46 2.55 -24.07
C TYR A 314 -15.99 1.48 -23.12
N ILE A 315 -17.23 1.66 -22.68
CA ILE A 315 -17.94 0.76 -21.78
C ILE A 315 -18.94 -0.06 -22.60
N PRO A 316 -18.77 -1.40 -22.69
CA PRO A 316 -19.61 -2.23 -23.55
C PRO A 316 -20.99 -2.55 -22.96
N GLU A 317 -21.10 -2.61 -21.63
CA GLU A 317 -22.30 -3.03 -20.92
C GLU A 317 -22.51 -2.21 -19.64
N PRO A 318 -23.76 -2.02 -19.18
CA PRO A 318 -24.00 -1.32 -17.92
C PRO A 318 -23.58 -2.20 -16.75
N ALA A 319 -22.63 -1.73 -15.94
CA ALA A 319 -22.17 -2.44 -14.75
C ALA A 319 -21.55 -1.51 -13.71
N ALA A 320 -21.32 -2.03 -12.52
CA ALA A 320 -20.43 -1.43 -11.55
C ALA A 320 -18.98 -1.80 -11.89
N TYR A 321 -18.19 -0.79 -12.28
CA TYR A 321 -16.77 -0.92 -12.58
C TYR A 321 -15.96 -0.50 -11.35
N GLU A 322 -15.08 -1.38 -10.89
CA GLU A 322 -14.14 -1.10 -9.80
C GLU A 322 -12.81 -0.63 -10.40
N PHE A 323 -12.45 0.62 -10.10
CA PHE A 323 -11.15 1.19 -10.42
C PHE A 323 -10.25 1.10 -9.20
N SER A 324 -9.01 0.68 -9.39
CA SER A 324 -7.93 0.79 -8.40
C SER A 324 -6.80 1.62 -8.97
N LEU A 325 -6.38 2.64 -8.24
CA LEU A 325 -5.30 3.55 -8.59
C LEU A 325 -4.22 3.47 -7.52
N GLU A 326 -3.09 2.89 -7.91
CA GLU A 326 -1.86 2.85 -7.11
C GLU A 326 -0.91 3.94 -7.62
N SER A 327 -0.43 4.78 -6.71
CA SER A 327 0.60 5.77 -7.02
C SER A 327 1.60 5.96 -5.88
N ASP A 328 2.87 6.19 -6.25
CA ASP A 328 3.89 6.81 -5.40
C ASP A 328 3.76 8.32 -5.56
N ASP A 329 3.46 9.01 -4.47
CA ASP A 329 2.88 10.35 -4.39
C ASP A 329 1.49 10.47 -5.05
N GLY A 330 1.12 11.70 -5.41
CA GLY A 330 -0.27 12.07 -5.61
C GLY A 330 -0.82 11.70 -6.97
N SER A 331 -2.02 11.13 -6.98
CA SER A 331 -2.81 10.92 -8.19
C SER A 331 -4.31 11.12 -8.00
N ARG A 332 -5.01 11.47 -9.07
CA ARG A 332 -6.48 11.51 -9.11
C ARG A 332 -7.03 10.96 -10.41
N LEU A 333 -8.09 10.17 -10.31
CA LEU A 333 -8.86 9.66 -11.45
C LEU A 333 -10.18 10.41 -11.56
N TYR A 334 -10.49 10.85 -12.78
CA TYR A 334 -11.75 11.47 -13.14
C TYR A 334 -12.40 10.73 -14.29
N LEU A 335 -13.73 10.56 -14.21
CA LEU A 335 -14.57 10.08 -15.30
C LEU A 335 -15.68 11.08 -15.54
N ASP A 336 -15.85 11.50 -16.80
CA ASP A 336 -16.84 12.52 -17.20
C ASP A 336 -16.83 13.76 -16.30
N ASP A 337 -15.63 14.24 -16.01
CA ASP A 337 -15.36 15.43 -15.18
C ASP A 337 -15.70 15.25 -13.68
N GLU A 338 -16.20 14.09 -13.27
CA GLU A 338 -16.39 13.71 -11.86
C GLU A 338 -15.14 13.07 -11.25
N LEU A 339 -14.78 13.47 -10.02
CA LEU A 339 -13.67 12.87 -9.26
C LEU A 339 -14.08 11.48 -8.74
N ILE A 340 -13.43 10.43 -9.24
CA ILE A 340 -13.73 9.04 -8.89
C ILE A 340 -12.82 8.53 -7.78
N ILE A 341 -11.50 8.74 -7.92
CA ILE A 341 -10.50 8.37 -6.90
C ILE A 341 -9.63 9.59 -6.60
N ASN A 342 -9.51 9.90 -5.31
CA ASN A 342 -8.56 10.88 -4.80
C ASN A 342 -7.45 10.17 -4.01
N ASN A 343 -6.25 10.08 -4.59
CA ASN A 343 -5.04 9.54 -3.95
C ASN A 343 -3.93 10.60 -4.01
N ASP A 344 -4.27 11.85 -3.73
CA ASP A 344 -3.39 13.01 -3.87
C ASP A 344 -2.50 13.23 -2.63
N GLY A 345 -1.46 14.05 -2.78
CA GLY A 345 -0.47 14.36 -1.74
C GLY A 345 0.80 13.49 -1.80
N GLU A 346 1.86 13.92 -1.10
CA GLU A 346 3.12 13.17 -0.99
C GLU A 346 2.93 11.94 -0.08
N HIS A 347 3.20 10.74 -0.61
CA HIS A 347 3.09 9.47 0.12
C HIS A 347 3.77 8.34 -0.64
N TYR A 348 4.13 7.24 0.03
CA TYR A 348 4.63 6.07 -0.69
C TYR A 348 3.54 5.42 -1.54
N SER A 349 3.96 4.48 -2.42
CA SER A 349 3.04 3.65 -3.20
C SER A 349 1.84 3.18 -2.38
N TRP A 350 0.69 3.79 -2.63
CA TRP A 350 -0.55 3.51 -1.94
C TRP A 350 -1.66 3.35 -2.97
N GLU A 351 -2.48 2.31 -2.79
CA GLU A 351 -3.63 2.07 -3.64
C GLU A 351 -4.89 2.61 -2.99
N ARG A 352 -5.68 3.37 -3.77
CA ARG A 352 -7.07 3.66 -3.46
C ARG A 352 -7.96 3.11 -4.57
N ALA A 353 -9.14 2.65 -4.19
CA ALA A 353 -10.12 2.11 -5.11
C ALA A 353 -11.47 2.82 -5.00
N ALA A 354 -12.24 2.77 -6.08
CA ALA A 354 -13.63 3.19 -6.10
C ALA A 354 -14.42 2.38 -7.12
N ALA A 355 -15.63 1.97 -6.75
CA ALA A 355 -16.60 1.43 -7.70
C ALA A 355 -17.48 2.56 -8.25
N VAL A 356 -17.83 2.50 -9.53
CA VAL A 356 -18.75 3.44 -10.18
C VAL A 356 -19.61 2.70 -11.20
N THR A 357 -20.91 3.00 -11.23
CA THR A 357 -21.82 2.43 -12.22
C THR A 357 -21.74 3.25 -13.50
N LEU A 358 -21.34 2.61 -14.61
CA LEU A 358 -21.22 3.24 -15.93
C LEU A 358 -22.27 2.65 -16.87
N LYS A 359 -22.87 3.48 -17.72
CA LYS A 359 -23.75 3.01 -18.82
C LYS A 359 -22.92 2.72 -20.07
N PRO A 360 -23.44 1.95 -21.05
CA PRO A 360 -22.71 1.68 -22.28
C PRO A 360 -22.39 2.95 -23.08
N GLY A 361 -21.21 2.99 -23.69
CA GLY A 361 -20.76 4.06 -24.56
C GLY A 361 -19.39 4.62 -24.17
N PHE A 362 -19.06 5.80 -24.70
CA PHE A 362 -17.80 6.47 -24.40
C PHE A 362 -17.91 7.28 -23.11
N HIS A 363 -16.88 7.19 -22.28
CA HIS A 363 -16.71 8.02 -21.08
C HIS A 363 -15.39 8.75 -21.18
N LYS A 364 -15.37 10.06 -20.89
CA LYS A 364 -14.12 10.81 -20.75
C LYS A 364 -13.35 10.23 -19.58
N ILE A 365 -12.05 10.02 -19.77
CA ILE A 365 -11.13 9.69 -18.69
C ILE A 365 -10.06 10.77 -18.58
N ARG A 366 -9.80 11.21 -17.35
CA ARG A 366 -8.65 12.03 -17.03
C ARG A 366 -7.96 11.48 -15.81
N LEU A 367 -6.64 11.32 -15.87
CA LEU A 367 -5.83 10.97 -14.71
C LEU A 367 -4.71 11.99 -14.58
N ALA A 368 -4.54 12.55 -13.41
CA ALA A 368 -3.39 13.39 -13.08
C ALA A 368 -2.54 12.68 -12.03
N TYR A 369 -1.22 12.78 -12.16
CA TYR A 369 -0.24 12.12 -11.32
C TYR A 369 0.98 13.04 -11.18
N PHE A 370 1.57 13.10 -9.98
CA PHE A 370 2.90 13.67 -9.79
C PHE A 370 3.79 12.72 -8.99
N ASN A 371 5.08 12.92 -9.14
CA ASN A 371 6.14 12.21 -8.43
C ASN A 371 7.15 13.20 -7.86
N VAL A 372 7.59 12.95 -6.63
CA VAL A 372 8.66 13.66 -5.97
C VAL A 372 9.76 12.66 -5.60
N MET A 373 11.01 13.00 -5.87
CA MET A 373 12.18 12.13 -5.63
C MET A 373 12.26 10.89 -6.54
N ARG A 374 13.01 9.87 -6.12
CA ARG A 374 13.59 8.86 -7.04
C ARG A 374 12.66 7.68 -7.38
N HIS A 375 11.86 7.22 -6.44
CA HIS A 375 10.91 6.14 -6.70
C HIS A 375 9.68 6.73 -7.40
N SER A 376 9.06 5.95 -8.28
CA SER A 376 7.84 6.35 -8.95
C SER A 376 7.00 5.13 -9.28
N ARG A 377 5.70 5.24 -9.04
CA ARG A 377 4.72 4.21 -9.32
C ARG A 377 3.44 4.88 -9.80
N LEU A 378 2.89 4.35 -10.88
CA LEU A 378 1.54 4.66 -11.32
C LEU A 378 0.95 3.42 -11.97
N ASN A 379 -0.17 2.94 -11.45
CA ASN A 379 -0.87 1.79 -11.99
C ASN A 379 -2.39 1.99 -11.80
N LEU A 380 -3.11 2.06 -12.91
CA LEU A 380 -4.57 2.05 -12.92
C LEU A 380 -5.06 0.69 -13.38
N THR A 381 -5.95 0.07 -12.62
CA THR A 381 -6.65 -1.15 -13.05
C THR A 381 -8.15 -0.95 -12.97
N MET A 382 -8.86 -1.63 -13.87
CA MET A 382 -10.33 -1.65 -13.93
C MET A 382 -10.81 -3.09 -13.87
N LYS A 383 -11.82 -3.37 -13.05
CA LYS A 383 -12.47 -4.67 -12.94
C LYS A 383 -13.98 -4.52 -13.10
N VAL A 384 -14.60 -5.55 -13.68
CA VAL A 384 -16.05 -5.70 -13.75
C VAL A 384 -16.38 -7.16 -13.41
N ASN A 385 -17.37 -7.38 -12.54
CA ASN A 385 -17.75 -8.73 -12.09
C ASN A 385 -16.56 -9.56 -11.55
N GLY A 386 -15.61 -8.90 -10.86
CA GLY A 386 -14.41 -9.53 -10.31
C GLY A 386 -13.33 -9.92 -11.34
N LYS A 387 -13.55 -9.66 -12.63
CA LYS A 387 -12.58 -9.93 -13.71
C LYS A 387 -11.92 -8.64 -14.15
N LYS A 388 -10.62 -8.71 -14.48
CA LYS A 388 -9.92 -7.56 -15.12
C LYS A 388 -10.62 -7.22 -16.43
N SER A 389 -10.90 -5.94 -16.63
CA SER A 389 -11.39 -5.40 -17.88
C SER A 389 -10.20 -4.76 -18.60
N ASN A 390 -9.96 -5.15 -19.85
CA ASN A 390 -8.83 -4.69 -20.66
C ASN A 390 -9.13 -3.37 -21.35
#